data_AF-A0A960JK97-F1
#
_entry.id   AF-A0A960JK97-F1
#
_cell.length_a   1.000
_cell.length_b   1.000
_cell.length_c   1.000
_cell.angle_alpha   90.00
_cell.angle_beta   90.00
_cell.angle_gamma   90.00
#
_symmetry.space_group_name_H-M   'P 1'
#
loop_
_entity.id
_entity.type
_entity.pdbx_description
1 polymer ?
#
loop_
_entity_poly.entity_id
_entity_poly.type
_entity_poly.pdbx_seq_one_letter_code
_entity_poly.pdbx_strand_id
1 'polypeptide(L)'
;MKKLLIILSIVILSVSAFAQGAKQNPLTQAEYVKLLYGLDANPASKEDLIQALRTRGIDFELNGGLRSLTISKSKNDAELRRTLEEANRRRENPTAAKLPGAAEASELLERTRQNTLAAVEEMPDFVVKQRIQRSAAYAGTNNFRSLDRLIVAVSYLAKGEEEYRVLSINGVRQDAPKAKRDYAEVQGTSSTGEFVTVLATIFKRENETKFEVVDTDQINGQRAIVYDFSIKKDKAQQRITAQQLITESTIAGMDGRIWIDRDKSRVLRIESNATEIPADFPIQTAKRIIDYDWVKINGEDYLLPSNSDVRLTFRQRKDIFETRNLIAFKDYKKYGSEVIILD
;
A
#
# COMPACT_ATOMS: atom_id res chain seq x y z
N MET A 1 45.43 -58.05 -10.95
CA MET A 1 44.84 -57.31 -9.81
C MET A 1 45.46 -55.93 -9.71
N LYS A 2 44.86 -54.91 -10.33
CA LYS A 2 45.29 -53.50 -10.22
C LYS A 2 44.21 -52.75 -9.43
N LYS A 3 44.59 -52.21 -8.26
CA LYS A 3 43.70 -51.42 -7.39
C LYS A 3 43.57 -50.01 -7.97
N LEU A 4 42.34 -49.59 -8.25
CA LEU A 4 41.99 -48.23 -8.65
C LEU A 4 41.79 -47.39 -7.38
N LEU A 5 42.59 -46.34 -7.20
CA LEU A 5 42.51 -45.40 -6.09
C LEU A 5 41.48 -44.31 -6.47
N ILE A 6 40.36 -44.22 -5.75
CA ILE A 6 39.38 -43.15 -5.91
C ILE A 6 39.81 -41.98 -5.03
N ILE A 7 40.16 -40.86 -5.64
CA ILE A 7 40.46 -39.59 -4.96
C ILE A 7 39.14 -38.88 -4.68
N LEU A 8 38.79 -38.74 -3.40
CA LEU A 8 37.62 -38.00 -2.94
C LEU A 8 37.99 -36.52 -2.78
N SER A 9 37.58 -35.68 -3.74
CA SER A 9 37.74 -34.23 -3.68
C SER A 9 36.68 -33.63 -2.74
N ILE A 10 37.07 -33.29 -1.52
CA ILE A 10 36.23 -32.52 -0.59
C ILE A 10 36.29 -31.05 -1.01
N VAL A 11 35.21 -30.56 -1.63
CA VAL A 11 34.99 -29.13 -1.87
C VAL A 11 34.50 -28.51 -0.56
N ILE A 12 35.40 -27.82 0.14
CA ILE A 12 35.04 -26.98 1.29
C ILE A 12 34.45 -25.69 0.73
N LEU A 13 33.11 -25.62 0.67
CA LEU A 13 32.42 -24.34 0.47
C LEU A 13 32.65 -23.48 1.72
N SER A 14 33.49 -22.46 1.58
CA SER A 14 33.63 -21.38 2.54
C SER A 14 32.31 -20.61 2.64
N VAL A 15 31.56 -20.87 3.70
CA VAL A 15 30.42 -20.04 4.10
C VAL A 15 30.96 -18.65 4.38
N SER A 16 30.59 -17.69 3.55
CA SER A 16 30.91 -16.28 3.76
C SER A 16 30.23 -15.83 5.05
N ALA A 17 31.03 -15.61 6.10
CA ALA A 17 30.57 -14.96 7.31
C ALA A 17 29.98 -13.60 6.92
N PHE A 18 28.72 -13.36 7.28
CA PHE A 18 28.13 -12.04 7.24
C PHE A 18 29.02 -11.10 8.05
N ALA A 19 29.74 -10.23 7.35
CA ALA A 19 30.45 -9.13 7.99
C ALA A 19 29.39 -8.26 8.67
N GLN A 20 29.37 -8.26 10.01
CA GLN A 20 28.75 -7.20 10.78
C GLN A 20 29.46 -5.90 10.39
N GLY A 21 28.91 -5.18 9.42
CA GLY A 21 29.42 -3.87 9.03
C GLY A 21 29.49 -2.98 10.26
N ALA A 22 30.65 -2.34 10.48
CA ALA A 22 30.80 -1.34 11.52
C ALA A 22 29.63 -0.35 11.43
N LYS A 23 28.90 -0.16 12.54
CA LYS A 23 27.82 0.83 12.61
C LYS A 23 28.41 2.19 12.24
N GLN A 24 28.12 2.65 11.03
CA GLN A 24 28.46 4.01 10.61
C GLN A 24 27.67 4.98 11.48
N ASN A 25 28.29 6.11 11.85
CA ASN A 25 27.64 7.13 12.66
C ASN A 25 26.34 7.62 11.96
N PRO A 26 25.29 7.99 12.71
CA PRO A 26 24.10 8.61 12.14
C PRO A 26 24.46 9.81 11.27
N LEU A 27 23.60 10.11 10.30
CA LEU A 27 23.81 11.25 9.41
C LEU A 27 23.75 12.55 10.20
N THR A 28 24.81 13.36 10.08
CA THR A 28 24.79 14.74 10.56
C THR A 28 23.90 15.61 9.69
N GLN A 29 23.37 16.72 10.22
CA GLN A 29 22.59 17.66 9.39
C GLN A 29 23.39 18.17 8.19
N ALA A 30 24.68 18.48 8.39
CA ALA A 30 25.57 18.97 7.33
C ALA A 30 25.79 17.91 6.25
N GLU A 31 26.00 16.65 6.65
CA GLU A 31 26.12 15.52 5.71
C GLU A 31 24.82 15.29 4.94
N TYR A 32 23.67 15.27 5.62
CA TYR A 32 22.36 15.09 5.00
C TYR A 32 22.06 16.18 3.96
N VAL A 33 22.28 17.46 4.33
CA VAL A 33 22.11 18.60 3.41
C VAL A 33 23.04 18.46 2.21
N LYS A 34 24.32 18.11 2.42
CA LYS A 34 25.27 17.89 1.32
C LYS A 34 24.80 16.80 0.36
N LEU A 35 24.30 15.67 0.87
CA LEU A 35 23.75 14.58 0.06
C LEU A 35 22.52 15.02 -0.73
N LEU A 36 21.61 15.79 -0.12
CA LEU A 36 20.44 16.36 -0.81
C LEU A 36 20.82 17.26 -1.98
N TYR A 37 21.75 18.20 -1.79
CA TYR A 37 22.23 19.05 -2.88
C TYR A 37 22.94 18.25 -3.98
N GLY A 38 23.57 17.12 -3.62
CA GLY A 38 24.19 16.20 -4.57
C GLY A 38 23.19 15.50 -5.51
N LEU A 39 21.91 15.42 -5.16
CA LEU A 39 20.88 14.77 -6.00
C LEU A 39 20.65 15.49 -7.33
N ASP A 40 20.86 16.81 -7.38
CA ASP A 40 20.74 17.58 -8.63
C ASP A 40 21.80 17.13 -9.65
N ALA A 41 23.02 16.84 -9.18
CA ALA A 41 24.14 16.41 -10.00
C ALA A 41 24.14 14.90 -10.28
N ASN A 42 23.69 14.10 -9.32
CA ASN A 42 23.59 12.64 -9.45
C ASN A 42 22.26 12.13 -8.88
N PRO A 43 21.17 12.12 -9.67
CA PRO A 43 19.88 11.63 -9.19
C PRO A 43 19.87 10.16 -8.74
N ALA A 44 20.83 9.34 -9.20
CA ALA A 44 20.92 7.93 -8.84
C ALA A 44 21.39 7.71 -7.39
N SER A 45 22.09 8.67 -6.77
CA SER A 45 22.53 8.56 -5.37
C SER A 45 21.39 8.70 -4.35
N LYS A 46 20.15 8.92 -4.83
CA LYS A 46 18.95 8.94 -3.98
C LYS A 46 18.75 7.60 -3.25
N GLU A 47 18.98 6.48 -3.92
CA GLU A 47 18.90 5.14 -3.31
C GLU A 47 19.92 5.00 -2.17
N ASP A 48 21.14 5.49 -2.37
CA ASP A 48 22.17 5.49 -1.33
C ASP A 48 21.77 6.34 -0.13
N LEU A 49 21.15 7.50 -0.36
CA LEU A 49 20.65 8.37 0.71
C LEU A 49 19.50 7.70 1.49
N ILE A 50 18.56 7.07 0.79
CA ILE A 50 17.49 6.27 1.42
C ILE A 50 18.11 5.16 2.27
N GLN A 51 19.07 4.42 1.73
CA GLN A 51 19.74 3.34 2.45
C GLN A 51 20.53 3.86 3.67
N ALA A 52 21.18 5.02 3.55
CA ALA A 52 21.87 5.66 4.67
C ALA A 52 20.88 6.05 5.78
N LEU A 53 19.72 6.63 5.45
CA LEU A 53 18.69 6.94 6.44
C LEU A 53 18.14 5.68 7.11
N ARG A 54 17.91 4.60 6.35
CA ARG A 54 17.43 3.31 6.90
C ARG A 54 18.45 2.67 7.85
N THR A 55 19.73 2.67 7.49
CA THR A 55 20.76 1.92 8.23
C THR A 55 21.43 2.73 9.34
N ARG A 56 21.72 4.02 9.08
CA ARG A 56 22.46 4.91 10.00
C ARG A 56 21.53 5.76 10.86
N GLY A 57 20.36 6.12 10.32
CA GLY A 57 19.48 7.11 10.94
C GLY A 57 20.04 8.55 10.85
N ILE A 58 19.51 9.44 11.68
CA ILE A 58 19.89 10.85 11.75
C ILE A 58 20.23 11.26 13.19
N ASP A 59 21.13 12.22 13.39
CA ASP A 59 21.44 12.78 14.71
C ASP A 59 20.84 14.17 14.96
N PHE A 60 20.14 14.73 13.97
CA PHE A 60 19.60 16.08 14.00
C PHE A 60 18.08 16.09 14.17
N GLU A 61 17.55 17.19 14.72
CA GLU A 61 16.11 17.41 14.80
C GLU A 61 15.54 17.73 13.42
N LEU A 62 14.55 16.96 12.98
CA LEU A 62 13.88 17.19 11.71
C LEU A 62 12.86 18.34 11.85
N ASN A 63 13.19 19.50 11.28
CA ASN A 63 12.32 20.68 11.26
C ASN A 63 11.64 20.91 9.89
N GLY A 64 10.75 21.91 9.82
CA GLY A 64 10.02 22.24 8.59
C GLY A 64 10.93 22.64 7.42
N GLY A 65 12.03 23.34 7.68
CA GLY A 65 12.99 23.75 6.65
C GLY A 65 13.67 22.55 5.99
N LEU A 66 14.09 21.56 6.78
CA LEU A 66 14.66 20.32 6.26
C LEU A 66 13.64 19.52 5.45
N ARG A 67 12.38 19.41 5.91
CA ARG A 67 11.31 18.76 5.15
C ARG A 67 11.09 19.44 3.79
N SER A 68 11.02 20.77 3.76
CA SER A 68 10.88 21.55 2.52
C SER A 68 12.09 21.39 1.61
N LEU A 69 13.31 21.35 2.16
CA LEU A 69 14.52 21.11 1.38
C LEU A 69 14.54 19.71 0.78
N THR A 70 14.17 18.68 1.55
CA THR A 70 14.03 17.30 1.06
C THR A 70 13.02 17.25 -0.08
N ILE A 71 11.84 17.87 0.06
CA ILE A 71 10.83 17.94 -1.01
C ILE A 71 11.43 18.59 -2.26
N SER A 72 12.07 19.75 -2.12
CA SER A 72 12.63 20.48 -3.26
C SER A 72 13.73 19.69 -3.98
N LYS A 73 14.72 19.18 -3.24
CA LYS A 73 15.91 18.51 -3.80
C LYS A 73 15.67 17.10 -4.29
N SER A 74 14.67 16.42 -3.76
CA SER A 74 14.29 15.09 -4.22
C SER A 74 13.27 15.09 -5.35
N LYS A 75 12.79 16.27 -5.79
CA LYS A 75 11.63 16.40 -6.70
C LYS A 75 10.39 15.73 -6.11
N ASN A 76 10.17 15.97 -4.82
CA ASN A 76 9.04 15.46 -4.03
C ASN A 76 8.98 13.92 -3.98
N ASP A 77 10.13 13.27 -3.87
CA ASP A 77 10.20 11.81 -3.79
C ASP A 77 9.54 11.30 -2.51
N ALA A 78 8.53 10.44 -2.66
CA ALA A 78 7.74 9.97 -1.53
C ALA A 78 8.53 9.04 -0.60
N GLU A 79 9.40 8.19 -1.15
CA GLU A 79 10.16 7.22 -0.37
C GLU A 79 11.26 7.88 0.46
N LEU A 80 11.98 8.84 -0.11
CA LEU A 80 12.98 9.60 0.63
C LEU A 80 12.35 10.43 1.75
N ARG A 81 11.21 11.08 1.48
CA ARG A 81 10.47 11.81 2.51
C ARG A 81 10.02 10.89 3.64
N ARG A 82 9.45 9.73 3.30
CA ARG A 82 9.02 8.72 4.27
C ARG A 82 10.20 8.24 5.12
N THR A 83 11.28 7.82 4.47
CA THR A 83 12.46 7.27 5.14
C THR A 83 13.09 8.30 6.09
N LEU A 84 13.02 9.59 5.75
CA LEU A 84 13.45 10.67 6.65
C LEU A 84 12.58 10.78 7.90
N GLU A 85 11.25 10.70 7.77
CA GLU A 85 10.35 10.67 8.93
C GLU A 85 10.56 9.41 9.79
N GLU A 86 10.74 8.25 9.16
CA GLU A 86 11.08 6.99 9.85
C GLU A 86 12.40 7.12 10.63
N ALA A 87 13.42 7.75 10.06
CA ALA A 87 14.67 8.04 10.74
C ALA A 87 14.47 9.02 11.91
N ASN A 88 13.63 10.03 11.75
CA ASN A 88 13.31 10.96 12.85
C ASN A 88 12.53 10.28 13.99
N ARG A 89 11.57 9.40 13.69
CA ARG A 89 10.86 8.61 14.71
C ARG A 89 11.83 7.75 15.53
N ARG A 90 12.76 7.07 14.85
CA ARG A 90 13.81 6.28 15.49
C ARG A 90 14.73 7.11 16.37
N ARG A 91 15.03 8.35 15.97
CA ARG A 91 15.79 9.32 16.78
C ARG A 91 15.02 9.78 18.02
N GLU A 92 13.76 10.16 17.86
CA GLU A 92 12.94 10.73 18.93
C GLU A 92 12.54 9.72 20.01
N ASN A 93 12.23 8.49 19.61
CA ASN A 93 11.87 7.43 20.55
C ASN A 93 12.49 6.08 20.17
N PRO A 94 13.81 5.90 20.41
CA PRO A 94 14.52 4.68 20.02
C PRO A 94 13.96 3.40 20.65
N THR A 95 13.39 3.51 21.85
CA THR A 95 12.81 2.37 22.57
C THR A 95 11.51 1.92 21.93
N ALA A 96 10.61 2.85 21.60
CA ALA A 96 9.37 2.52 20.89
C ALA A 96 9.64 2.10 19.45
N ALA A 97 10.67 2.67 18.81
CA ALA A 97 11.04 2.40 17.44
C ALA A 97 11.87 1.11 17.24
N LYS A 98 12.11 0.36 18.32
CA LYS A 98 12.88 -0.88 18.27
C LYS A 98 12.06 -1.95 17.55
N LEU A 99 12.62 -2.48 16.47
CA LEU A 99 12.04 -3.60 15.75
C LEU A 99 11.86 -4.83 16.67
N PRO A 100 10.76 -5.58 16.52
CA PRO A 100 10.59 -6.85 17.19
C PRO A 100 11.64 -7.87 16.72
N GLY A 101 11.92 -8.86 17.56
CA GLY A 101 12.78 -9.98 17.14
C GLY A 101 12.14 -10.78 16.01
N ALA A 102 12.93 -11.47 15.18
CA ALA A 102 12.42 -12.21 14.03
C ALA A 102 11.31 -13.23 14.38
N ALA A 103 11.41 -13.89 15.54
CA ALA A 103 10.39 -14.81 16.04
C ALA A 103 9.08 -14.09 16.39
N GLU A 104 9.15 -12.97 17.12
CA GLU A 104 7.99 -12.13 17.48
C GLU A 104 7.32 -11.58 16.22
N ALA A 105 8.11 -11.09 15.26
CA ALA A 105 7.61 -10.58 13.99
C ALA A 105 6.90 -11.67 13.17
N SER A 106 7.46 -12.89 13.13
CA SER A 106 6.86 -14.03 12.44
C SER A 106 5.57 -14.50 13.13
N GLU A 107 5.53 -14.50 14.47
CA GLU A 107 4.34 -14.88 15.22
C GLU A 107 3.20 -13.88 15.03
N LEU A 108 3.49 -12.58 15.12
CA LEU A 108 2.51 -11.52 14.85
C LEU A 108 1.93 -11.64 13.44
N LEU A 109 2.78 -11.90 12.45
CA LEU A 109 2.36 -12.08 11.06
C LEU A 109 1.43 -13.30 10.90
N GLU A 110 1.75 -14.42 11.53
CA GLU A 110 0.91 -15.62 11.46
C GLU A 110 -0.43 -15.44 12.17
N ARG A 111 -0.45 -14.82 13.36
CA ARG A 111 -1.70 -14.44 14.05
C ARG A 111 -2.54 -13.50 13.19
N THR A 112 -1.90 -12.52 12.55
CA THR A 112 -2.59 -11.57 11.65
C THR A 112 -3.17 -12.27 10.44
N ARG A 113 -2.45 -13.23 9.83
CA ARG A 113 -2.97 -14.07 8.75
C ARG A 113 -4.23 -14.81 9.17
N GLN A 114 -4.19 -15.48 10.33
CA GLN A 114 -5.33 -16.22 10.87
C GLN A 114 -6.52 -15.30 11.14
N ASN A 115 -6.31 -14.21 11.86
CA ASN A 115 -7.35 -13.24 12.19
C ASN A 115 -7.96 -12.60 10.94
N THR A 116 -7.15 -12.27 9.95
CA THR A 116 -7.60 -11.65 8.70
C THR A 116 -8.48 -12.61 7.90
N LEU A 117 -8.03 -13.86 7.71
CA LEU A 117 -8.79 -14.84 6.94
C LEU A 117 -10.06 -15.31 7.69
N ALA A 118 -10.02 -15.42 9.01
CA ALA A 118 -11.21 -15.72 9.81
C ALA A 118 -12.24 -14.57 9.76
N ALA A 119 -11.78 -13.33 9.91
CA ALA A 119 -12.67 -12.15 9.87
C ALA A 119 -13.39 -12.00 8.51
N VAL A 120 -12.79 -12.48 7.42
CA VAL A 120 -13.42 -12.52 6.10
C VAL A 120 -14.61 -13.47 6.06
N GLU A 121 -14.49 -14.65 6.66
CA GLU A 121 -15.55 -15.66 6.71
C GLU A 121 -16.67 -15.26 7.70
N GLU A 122 -16.31 -14.53 8.76
CA GLU A 122 -17.21 -14.07 9.82
C GLU A 122 -17.87 -12.71 9.51
N MET A 123 -17.52 -12.07 8.39
CA MET A 123 -18.01 -10.72 8.09
C MET A 123 -19.51 -10.72 7.80
N PRO A 124 -20.31 -9.90 8.51
CA PRO A 124 -21.76 -9.87 8.30
C PRO A 124 -22.10 -9.20 6.96
N ASP A 125 -23.32 -9.42 6.49
CA ASP A 125 -23.87 -8.61 5.42
C ASP A 125 -23.99 -7.16 5.88
N PHE A 126 -23.37 -6.24 5.14
CA PHE A 126 -23.45 -4.81 5.42
C PHE A 126 -23.61 -3.99 4.16
N VAL A 127 -23.94 -2.73 4.38
CA VAL A 127 -23.96 -1.72 3.34
C VAL A 127 -23.21 -0.47 3.79
N VAL A 128 -22.52 0.16 2.86
CA VAL A 128 -21.71 1.35 3.11
C VAL A 128 -21.80 2.31 1.92
N LYS A 129 -21.68 3.61 2.19
CA LYS A 129 -21.53 4.64 1.15
C LYS A 129 -20.06 4.95 0.92
N GLN A 130 -19.61 4.76 -0.30
CA GLN A 130 -18.37 5.33 -0.80
C GLN A 130 -18.65 6.74 -1.34
N ARG A 131 -18.02 7.75 -0.73
CA ARG A 131 -17.93 9.10 -1.29
C ARG A 131 -16.63 9.20 -2.06
N ILE A 132 -16.70 9.27 -3.37
CA ILE A 132 -15.54 9.24 -4.27
C ILE A 132 -15.32 10.62 -4.85
N GLN A 133 -14.11 11.15 -4.73
CA GLN A 133 -13.65 12.35 -5.44
C GLN A 133 -12.57 11.94 -6.44
N ARG A 134 -12.85 12.13 -7.73
CA ARG A 134 -11.91 11.80 -8.81
C ARG A 134 -11.24 13.07 -9.30
N SER A 135 -9.94 12.97 -9.57
CA SER A 135 -9.13 14.08 -10.04
C SER A 135 -8.04 13.60 -11.00
N ALA A 136 -7.50 14.50 -11.81
CA ALA A 136 -6.37 14.19 -12.69
C ALA A 136 -5.34 15.32 -12.73
N ALA A 137 -4.09 14.95 -13.01
CA ALA A 137 -2.97 15.86 -13.23
C ALA A 137 -2.07 15.34 -14.36
N TYR A 138 -1.21 16.20 -14.90
CA TYR A 138 -0.01 15.72 -15.56
C TYR A 138 0.85 14.98 -14.53
N ALA A 139 1.31 13.77 -14.87
CA ALA A 139 2.03 12.92 -13.94
C ALA A 139 3.27 13.63 -13.39
N GLY A 140 3.51 13.49 -12.08
CA GLY A 140 4.63 14.13 -11.38
C GLY A 140 4.41 15.60 -10.98
N THR A 141 3.37 16.27 -11.49
CA THR A 141 3.09 17.68 -11.10
C THR A 141 2.37 17.81 -9.76
N ASN A 142 1.62 16.78 -9.34
CA ASN A 142 0.68 16.81 -8.21
C ASN A 142 -0.38 17.93 -8.28
N ASN A 143 -0.54 18.61 -9.43
CA ASN A 143 -1.52 19.67 -9.63
C ASN A 143 -2.86 19.09 -10.06
N PHE A 144 -3.49 18.34 -9.15
CA PHE A 144 -4.76 17.65 -9.39
C PHE A 144 -5.92 18.62 -9.58
N ARG A 145 -6.63 18.45 -10.70
CA ARG A 145 -7.91 19.10 -10.97
C ARG A 145 -9.04 18.11 -10.74
N SER A 146 -10.09 18.54 -10.05
CA SER A 146 -11.28 17.73 -9.84
C SER A 146 -11.93 17.38 -11.18
N LEU A 147 -12.30 16.12 -11.35
CA LEU A 147 -13.07 15.63 -12.50
C LEU A 147 -14.55 15.54 -12.14
N ASP A 148 -14.87 14.78 -11.10
CA ASP A 148 -16.24 14.58 -10.64
C ASP A 148 -16.27 14.06 -9.19
N ARG A 149 -17.49 13.88 -8.68
CA ARG A 149 -17.79 13.28 -7.38
C ARG A 149 -18.86 12.21 -7.56
N LEU A 150 -18.63 11.04 -6.97
CA LEU A 150 -19.59 9.93 -6.97
C LEU A 150 -20.04 9.61 -5.55
N ILE A 151 -21.30 9.19 -5.41
CA ILE A 151 -21.77 8.45 -4.23
C ILE A 151 -22.13 7.06 -4.71
N VAL A 152 -21.46 6.05 -4.19
CA VAL A 152 -21.69 4.64 -4.53
C VAL A 152 -22.09 3.90 -3.26
N ALA A 153 -23.24 3.23 -3.28
CA ALA A 153 -23.58 2.25 -2.25
C ALA A 153 -22.90 0.93 -2.58
N VAL A 154 -22.16 0.39 -1.62
CA VAL A 154 -21.58 -0.94 -1.71
C VAL A 154 -22.30 -1.83 -0.73
N SER A 155 -22.92 -2.89 -1.25
CA SER A 155 -23.42 -3.99 -0.44
C SER A 155 -22.38 -5.08 -0.42
N TYR A 156 -21.98 -5.47 0.78
CA TYR A 156 -21.14 -6.64 0.99
C TYR A 156 -22.03 -7.78 1.46
N LEU A 157 -21.97 -8.92 0.76
CA LEU A 157 -22.66 -10.14 1.12
C LEU A 157 -21.66 -11.14 1.69
N ALA A 158 -22.10 -11.91 2.69
CA ALA A 158 -21.34 -12.99 3.29
C ALA A 158 -20.76 -13.89 2.19
N LYS A 159 -19.48 -14.27 2.35
CA LYS A 159 -18.60 -14.96 1.37
C LYS A 159 -17.83 -14.07 0.38
N GLY A 160 -17.79 -12.74 0.58
CA GLY A 160 -16.86 -11.89 -0.18
C GLY A 160 -17.42 -11.26 -1.45
N GLU A 161 -18.74 -11.31 -1.66
CA GLU A 161 -19.35 -10.69 -2.83
C GLU A 161 -19.65 -9.21 -2.58
N GLU A 162 -19.28 -8.36 -3.52
CA GLU A 162 -19.48 -6.92 -3.47
C GLU A 162 -20.40 -6.48 -4.61
N GLU A 163 -21.51 -5.81 -4.27
CA GLU A 163 -22.42 -5.18 -5.22
C GLU A 163 -22.36 -3.66 -5.12
N TYR A 164 -22.18 -3.02 -6.26
CA TYR A 164 -22.04 -1.58 -6.39
C TYR A 164 -23.29 -0.97 -7.03
N ARG A 165 -23.83 0.09 -6.42
CA ARG A 165 -24.92 0.91 -6.97
C ARG A 165 -24.49 2.37 -6.96
N VAL A 166 -24.35 2.99 -8.13
CA VAL A 166 -24.03 4.43 -8.22
C VAL A 166 -25.30 5.22 -7.87
N LEU A 167 -25.31 5.90 -6.72
CA LEU A 167 -26.47 6.65 -6.25
C LEU A 167 -26.50 8.08 -6.80
N SER A 168 -25.34 8.70 -7.01
CA SER A 168 -25.28 10.05 -7.59
C SER A 168 -23.96 10.32 -8.31
N ILE A 169 -24.02 11.18 -9.34
CA ILE A 169 -22.86 11.72 -10.07
C ILE A 169 -22.95 13.24 -10.01
N ASN A 170 -21.93 13.92 -9.47
CA ASN A 170 -21.90 15.38 -9.30
C ASN A 170 -23.15 15.94 -8.59
N GLY A 171 -23.67 15.22 -7.60
CA GLY A 171 -24.88 15.60 -6.86
C GLY A 171 -26.20 15.25 -7.56
N VAL A 172 -26.16 14.83 -8.82
CA VAL A 172 -27.36 14.37 -9.56
C VAL A 172 -27.64 12.92 -9.20
N ARG A 173 -28.78 12.67 -8.55
CA ARG A 173 -29.23 11.32 -8.17
C ARG A 173 -29.49 10.47 -9.41
N GLN A 174 -29.19 9.17 -9.32
CA GLN A 174 -29.47 8.19 -10.36
C GLN A 174 -30.82 7.54 -10.08
N ASP A 175 -31.68 7.45 -11.09
CA ASP A 175 -32.99 6.80 -10.96
C ASP A 175 -32.84 5.28 -10.99
N ALA A 176 -33.33 4.61 -9.95
CA ALA A 176 -33.35 3.14 -9.80
C ALA A 176 -31.99 2.45 -10.14
N PRO A 177 -30.89 2.80 -9.43
CA PRO A 177 -29.57 2.28 -9.75
C PRO A 177 -29.51 0.76 -9.55
N LYS A 178 -29.00 0.04 -10.55
CA LYS A 178 -28.88 -1.42 -10.54
C LYS A 178 -27.61 -1.86 -9.84
N ALA A 179 -27.68 -2.97 -9.11
CA ALA A 179 -26.53 -3.65 -8.53
C ALA A 179 -25.62 -4.23 -9.62
N LYS A 180 -24.31 -4.01 -9.50
CA LYS A 180 -23.28 -4.45 -10.44
C LYS A 180 -22.02 -4.90 -9.70
N ARG A 181 -21.14 -5.64 -10.38
CA ARG A 181 -19.85 -6.10 -9.81
C ARG A 181 -18.81 -4.99 -9.67
N ASP A 182 -18.98 -3.93 -10.44
CA ASP A 182 -18.17 -2.72 -10.39
C ASP A 182 -19.04 -1.52 -10.85
N TYR A 183 -18.42 -0.34 -10.93
CA TYR A 183 -19.04 0.88 -11.42
C TYR A 183 -18.23 1.50 -12.57
N ALA A 184 -17.57 0.69 -13.40
CA ALA A 184 -16.75 1.18 -14.51
C ALA A 184 -17.56 1.89 -15.60
N GLU A 185 -18.87 1.64 -15.67
CA GLU A 185 -19.78 2.27 -16.65
C GLU A 185 -19.91 3.78 -16.51
N VAL A 186 -19.62 4.35 -15.33
CA VAL A 186 -19.57 5.82 -15.16
C VAL A 186 -18.27 6.42 -15.69
N GLN A 187 -17.51 5.62 -16.45
CA GLN A 187 -16.22 5.92 -17.06
C GLN A 187 -15.19 6.38 -16.04
N GLY A 188 -13.98 6.70 -16.48
CA GLY A 188 -12.89 7.13 -15.59
C GLY A 188 -12.36 6.00 -14.70
N THR A 189 -11.49 6.34 -13.77
CA THR A 189 -10.90 5.35 -12.86
C THR A 189 -11.96 4.84 -11.87
N SER A 190 -11.98 3.52 -11.68
CA SER A 190 -12.76 2.81 -10.67
C SER A 190 -11.86 1.82 -9.92
N SER A 191 -12.28 1.42 -8.73
CA SER A 191 -11.61 0.40 -7.94
C SER A 191 -12.61 -0.41 -7.10
N THR A 192 -12.26 -1.66 -6.85
CA THR A 192 -13.05 -2.61 -6.05
C THR A 192 -12.13 -3.46 -5.18
N GLY A 193 -12.71 -4.21 -4.24
CA GLY A 193 -11.99 -5.20 -3.45
C GLY A 193 -11.26 -4.65 -2.22
N GLU A 194 -11.54 -3.40 -1.81
CA GLU A 194 -10.94 -2.78 -0.63
C GLU A 194 -11.29 -3.48 0.69
N PHE A 195 -12.34 -4.32 0.75
CA PHE A 195 -12.79 -4.97 1.98
C PHE A 195 -12.05 -6.26 2.29
N VAL A 196 -12.06 -7.21 1.34
CA VAL A 196 -11.55 -8.57 1.54
C VAL A 196 -10.51 -8.95 0.51
N THR A 197 -10.76 -8.61 -0.75
CA THR A 197 -9.99 -9.14 -1.87
C THR A 197 -8.50 -8.84 -1.73
N VAL A 198 -8.13 -7.59 -1.43
CA VAL A 198 -6.71 -7.21 -1.28
C VAL A 198 -6.06 -7.93 -0.09
N LEU A 199 -6.76 -8.02 1.05
CA LEU A 199 -6.27 -8.75 2.23
C LEU A 199 -6.09 -10.24 1.92
N ALA A 200 -7.07 -10.88 1.27
CA ALA A 200 -6.98 -12.27 0.86
C ALA A 200 -5.80 -12.49 -0.10
N THR A 201 -5.58 -11.59 -1.06
CA THR A 201 -4.41 -11.66 -1.95
C THR A 201 -3.10 -11.64 -1.16
N ILE A 202 -3.00 -10.80 -0.12
CA ILE A 202 -1.77 -10.69 0.69
C ILE A 202 -1.57 -11.91 1.60
N PHE A 203 -2.64 -12.43 2.24
CA PHE A 203 -2.51 -13.38 3.34
C PHE A 203 -2.77 -14.84 2.98
N LYS A 204 -3.46 -15.15 1.88
CA LYS A 204 -3.65 -16.55 1.44
C LYS A 204 -2.30 -17.17 1.11
N ARG A 205 -2.06 -18.37 1.65
CA ARG A 205 -0.77 -19.08 1.52
C ARG A 205 -0.44 -19.45 0.06
N GLU A 206 -1.46 -19.74 -0.74
CA GLU A 206 -1.30 -20.08 -2.17
C GLU A 206 -0.64 -18.96 -2.98
N ASN A 207 -0.68 -17.71 -2.49
CA ASN A 207 -0.09 -16.56 -3.16
C ASN A 207 1.40 -16.40 -2.85
N GLU A 208 1.97 -17.19 -1.93
CA GLU A 208 3.41 -17.21 -1.63
C GLU A 208 4.00 -15.82 -1.30
N THR A 209 3.21 -14.96 -0.66
CA THR A 209 3.64 -13.61 -0.29
C THR A 209 4.88 -13.66 0.60
N LYS A 210 5.92 -12.92 0.19
CA LYS A 210 7.11 -12.70 1.00
C LYS A 210 6.90 -11.49 1.89
N PHE A 211 7.31 -11.56 3.14
CA PHE A 211 7.21 -10.48 4.10
C PHE A 211 8.56 -10.18 4.73
N GLU A 212 8.84 -8.90 4.95
CA GLU A 212 10.02 -8.42 5.67
C GLU A 212 9.59 -7.35 6.67
N VAL A 213 10.00 -7.48 7.93
CA VAL A 213 9.76 -6.43 8.94
C VAL A 213 10.73 -5.28 8.72
N VAL A 214 10.22 -4.06 8.57
CA VAL A 214 11.04 -2.91 8.14
C VAL A 214 11.00 -1.72 9.09
N ASP A 215 9.89 -1.51 9.82
CA ASP A 215 9.76 -0.40 10.75
C ASP A 215 8.74 -0.70 11.85
N THR A 216 8.64 0.20 12.81
CA THR A 216 7.49 0.34 13.71
C THR A 216 6.88 1.72 13.53
N ASP A 217 5.57 1.83 13.66
CA ASP A 217 4.85 3.09 13.47
C ASP A 217 3.68 3.20 14.44
N GLN A 218 2.94 4.30 14.36
CA GLN A 218 1.68 4.50 15.05
C GLN A 218 0.63 5.03 14.08
N ILE A 219 -0.51 4.35 13.98
CA ILE A 219 -1.67 4.79 13.19
C ILE A 219 -2.82 5.06 14.16
N ASN A 220 -3.32 6.30 14.19
CA ASN A 220 -4.43 6.70 15.05
C ASN A 220 -4.24 6.30 16.53
N GLY A 221 -3.02 6.45 17.05
CA GLY A 221 -2.67 6.06 18.42
C GLY A 221 -2.36 4.57 18.62
N GLN A 222 -2.62 3.71 17.63
CA GLN A 222 -2.37 2.26 17.69
C GLN A 222 -0.95 1.95 17.23
N ARG A 223 -0.19 1.22 18.05
CA ARG A 223 1.19 0.82 17.73
C ARG A 223 1.15 -0.25 16.64
N ALA A 224 1.94 -0.05 15.60
CA ALA A 224 2.00 -0.93 14.46
C ALA A 224 3.43 -1.44 14.21
N ILE A 225 3.53 -2.68 13.76
CA ILE A 225 4.72 -3.22 13.12
C ILE A 225 4.51 -3.13 11.60
N VAL A 226 5.49 -2.60 10.89
CA VAL A 226 5.43 -2.38 9.44
C VAL A 226 6.17 -3.50 8.73
N TYR A 227 5.49 -4.13 7.78
CA TYR A 227 6.07 -5.16 6.92
C TYR A 227 6.04 -4.69 5.47
N ASP A 228 7.18 -4.78 4.80
CA ASP A 228 7.20 -4.84 3.33
C ASP A 228 6.68 -6.21 2.89
N PHE A 229 5.96 -6.24 1.77
CA PHE A 229 5.52 -7.48 1.15
C PHE A 229 5.73 -7.48 -0.36
N SER A 230 5.88 -8.67 -0.94
CA SER A 230 5.92 -8.85 -2.39
C SER A 230 5.28 -10.17 -2.84
N ILE A 231 4.59 -10.11 -3.98
CA ILE A 231 3.84 -11.19 -4.60
C ILE A 231 4.10 -11.14 -6.11
N LYS A 232 4.50 -12.27 -6.70
CA LYS A 232 4.73 -12.38 -8.14
C LYS A 232 3.42 -12.35 -8.92
N LYS A 233 3.46 -11.90 -10.17
CA LYS A 233 2.32 -11.81 -11.11
C LYS A 233 1.47 -13.09 -11.21
N ASP A 234 2.07 -14.18 -11.69
CA ASP A 234 2.14 -15.40 -10.91
C ASP A 234 0.96 -15.83 -10.04
N LYS A 235 1.03 -15.24 -8.84
CA LYS A 235 0.38 -15.62 -7.61
C LYS A 235 -0.62 -14.56 -7.18
N ALA A 236 -0.29 -13.28 -7.39
CA ALA A 236 -1.17 -12.16 -7.08
C ALA A 236 -2.44 -12.19 -7.94
N GLN A 237 -2.29 -12.57 -9.22
CA GLN A 237 -3.36 -12.57 -10.21
C GLN A 237 -4.15 -11.24 -10.25
N GLN A 238 -3.48 -10.13 -9.93
CA GLN A 238 -4.12 -8.82 -9.86
C GLN A 238 -4.48 -8.36 -11.27
N ARG A 239 -5.78 -8.26 -11.54
CA ARG A 239 -6.28 -7.76 -12.83
C ARG A 239 -6.28 -6.24 -12.86
N ILE A 240 -5.72 -5.68 -13.92
CA ILE A 240 -5.78 -4.25 -14.24
C ILE A 240 -6.42 -4.12 -15.61
N THR A 241 -7.44 -3.27 -15.71
CA THR A 241 -8.20 -3.05 -16.95
C THR A 241 -8.07 -1.60 -17.38
N ALA A 242 -7.70 -1.40 -18.64
CA ALA A 242 -7.69 -0.10 -19.29
C ALA A 242 -8.86 -0.02 -20.27
N GLN A 243 -9.76 0.93 -20.06
CA GLN A 243 -10.88 1.19 -20.96
C GLN A 243 -10.56 2.45 -21.78
N GLN A 244 -10.10 2.26 -23.03
CA GLN A 244 -9.92 3.33 -24.01
C GLN A 244 -10.86 3.10 -25.20
N LEU A 245 -10.38 3.30 -26.45
CA LEU A 245 -11.10 2.91 -27.66
C LEU A 245 -11.37 1.41 -27.70
N ILE A 246 -10.41 0.62 -27.19
CA ILE A 246 -10.54 -0.80 -26.93
C ILE A 246 -10.37 -1.06 -25.44
N THR A 247 -11.00 -2.12 -24.94
CA THR A 247 -10.80 -2.58 -23.56
C THR A 247 -9.67 -3.59 -23.54
N GLU A 248 -8.63 -3.29 -22.78
CA GLU A 248 -7.47 -4.16 -22.58
C GLU A 248 -7.36 -4.55 -21.11
N SER A 249 -6.80 -5.73 -20.82
CA SER A 249 -6.56 -6.16 -19.45
C SER A 249 -5.24 -6.90 -19.35
N THR A 250 -4.57 -6.72 -18.21
CA THR A 250 -3.35 -7.44 -17.87
C THR A 250 -3.42 -7.98 -16.45
N ILE A 251 -2.57 -8.96 -16.18
CA ILE A 251 -2.30 -9.44 -14.82
C ILE A 251 -0.98 -8.84 -14.35
N ALA A 252 -0.95 -8.40 -13.10
CA ALA A 252 0.20 -7.79 -12.45
C ALA A 252 0.56 -8.56 -11.16
N GLY A 253 1.82 -8.44 -10.76
CA GLY A 253 2.24 -8.76 -9.39
C GLY A 253 1.84 -7.63 -8.46
N MET A 254 2.17 -7.77 -7.17
CA MET A 254 1.86 -6.76 -6.16
C MET A 254 2.98 -6.68 -5.12
N ASP A 255 3.43 -5.48 -4.82
CA ASP A 255 4.30 -5.19 -3.68
C ASP A 255 3.72 -4.07 -2.82
N GLY A 256 4.31 -3.84 -1.66
CA GLY A 256 4.00 -2.67 -0.85
C GLY A 256 4.26 -2.87 0.62
N ARG A 257 3.51 -2.15 1.46
CA ARG A 257 3.62 -2.16 2.91
C ARG A 257 2.31 -2.43 3.60
N ILE A 258 2.38 -3.13 4.73
CA ILE A 258 1.26 -3.30 5.65
C ILE A 258 1.64 -2.87 7.06
N TRP A 259 0.71 -2.21 7.73
CA TRP A 259 0.83 -1.84 9.14
C TRP A 259 -0.05 -2.77 9.95
N ILE A 260 0.56 -3.58 10.80
CA ILE A 260 -0.12 -4.55 11.64
C ILE A 260 -0.14 -4.04 13.08
N ASP A 261 -1.34 -3.88 13.65
CA ASP A 261 -1.53 -3.58 15.07
C ASP A 261 -0.83 -4.63 15.94
N ARG A 262 0.09 -4.17 16.79
CA ARG A 262 0.93 -5.04 17.62
C ARG A 262 0.13 -5.83 18.66
N ASP A 263 -0.96 -5.26 19.17
CA ASP A 263 -1.71 -5.80 20.29
C ASP A 263 -2.89 -6.68 19.81
N LYS A 264 -3.54 -6.28 18.72
CA LYS A 264 -4.73 -6.94 18.16
C LYS A 264 -4.44 -7.84 16.97
N SER A 265 -3.23 -7.79 16.39
CA SER A 265 -2.85 -8.57 15.20
C SER A 265 -3.85 -8.35 14.05
N ARG A 266 -4.13 -7.08 13.73
CA ARG A 266 -5.03 -6.65 12.65
C ARG A 266 -4.35 -5.63 11.74
N VAL A 267 -4.68 -5.64 10.46
CA VAL A 267 -4.10 -4.73 9.47
C VAL A 267 -4.78 -3.36 9.54
N LEU A 268 -4.02 -2.33 9.90
CA LEU A 268 -4.49 -0.95 10.03
C LEU A 268 -4.37 -0.15 8.72
N ARG A 269 -3.38 -0.48 7.90
CA ARG A 269 -3.14 0.16 6.61
C ARG A 269 -2.51 -0.83 5.64
N ILE A 270 -2.89 -0.70 4.37
CA ILE A 270 -2.20 -1.32 3.24
C ILE A 270 -1.78 -0.21 2.30
N GLU A 271 -0.53 -0.24 1.87
CA GLU A 271 -0.08 0.45 0.67
C GLU A 271 0.36 -0.61 -0.32
N SER A 272 -0.08 -0.51 -1.58
CA SER A 272 0.33 -1.45 -2.60
C SER A 272 0.56 -0.81 -3.96
N ASN A 273 1.49 -1.39 -4.72
CA ASN A 273 1.73 -1.07 -6.12
C ASN A 273 1.60 -2.34 -6.94
N ALA A 274 1.03 -2.21 -8.14
CA ALA A 274 1.09 -3.25 -9.14
C ALA A 274 2.49 -3.33 -9.75
N THR A 275 3.03 -4.54 -9.86
CA THR A 275 4.34 -4.83 -10.45
C THR A 275 4.18 -5.63 -11.74
N GLU A 276 5.24 -5.72 -12.54
CA GLU A 276 5.25 -6.55 -13.77
C GLU A 276 4.15 -6.15 -14.78
N ILE A 277 3.76 -4.87 -14.79
CA ILE A 277 2.85 -4.31 -15.80
C ILE A 277 3.60 -4.26 -17.15
N PRO A 278 3.02 -4.80 -18.24
CA PRO A 278 3.65 -4.73 -19.57
C PRO A 278 3.90 -3.27 -20.00
N ALA A 279 5.06 -3.01 -20.61
CA ALA A 279 5.48 -1.66 -20.97
C ALA A 279 4.58 -1.00 -22.03
N ASP A 280 3.96 -1.81 -22.89
CA ASP A 280 3.01 -1.44 -23.93
C ASP A 280 1.57 -1.28 -23.41
N PHE A 281 1.30 -1.67 -22.16
CA PHE A 281 -0.03 -1.51 -21.57
C PHE A 281 -0.34 -0.02 -21.29
N PRO A 282 -1.58 0.46 -21.54
CA PRO A 282 -1.89 1.88 -21.40
C PRO A 282 -1.68 2.46 -19.99
N ILE A 283 -1.95 1.67 -18.95
CA ILE A 283 -1.68 2.04 -17.55
C ILE A 283 -0.23 1.68 -17.23
N GLN A 284 0.56 2.64 -16.76
CA GLN A 284 1.99 2.49 -16.51
C GLN A 284 2.29 2.22 -15.03
N THR A 285 1.46 2.75 -14.13
CA THR A 285 1.54 2.45 -12.68
C THR A 285 0.14 2.35 -12.11
N ALA A 286 -0.08 1.44 -11.17
CA ALA A 286 -1.28 1.41 -10.35
C ALA A 286 -0.88 1.32 -8.87
N LYS A 287 -1.30 2.30 -8.07
CA LYS A 287 -1.01 2.39 -6.64
C LYS A 287 -2.29 2.50 -5.84
N ARG A 288 -2.26 1.99 -4.62
CA ARG A 288 -3.39 2.01 -3.71
C ARG A 288 -2.91 2.21 -2.28
N ILE A 289 -3.65 3.00 -1.52
CA ILE A 289 -3.57 3.05 -0.06
C ILE A 289 -4.96 2.73 0.48
N ILE A 290 -5.08 1.84 1.46
CA ILE A 290 -6.31 1.55 2.18
C ILE A 290 -6.03 1.74 3.67
N ASP A 291 -6.81 2.61 4.32
CA ASP A 291 -6.86 2.75 5.76
C ASP A 291 -8.03 1.97 6.32
N TYR A 292 -7.82 1.27 7.43
CA TYR A 292 -8.88 0.56 8.14
C TYR A 292 -9.11 1.20 9.51
N ASP A 293 -10.36 1.21 9.94
CA ASP A 293 -10.76 1.68 11.27
C ASP A 293 -11.85 0.80 11.86
N TRP A 294 -11.99 0.86 13.19
CA TRP A 294 -12.98 0.08 13.92
C TRP A 294 -14.38 0.66 13.69
N VAL A 295 -15.29 -0.19 13.24
CA VAL A 295 -16.66 0.14 12.92
C VAL A 295 -17.59 -0.81 13.67
N LYS A 296 -18.61 -0.26 14.33
CA LYS A 296 -19.66 -1.05 14.96
C LYS A 296 -20.76 -1.40 13.97
N ILE A 297 -21.02 -2.70 13.78
CA ILE A 297 -22.18 -3.21 13.04
C ILE A 297 -22.93 -4.15 13.97
N ASN A 298 -24.19 -3.85 14.27
CA ASN A 298 -25.04 -4.61 15.22
C ASN A 298 -24.41 -4.83 16.61
N GLY A 299 -23.59 -3.89 17.08
CA GLY A 299 -22.95 -3.97 18.40
C GLY A 299 -21.61 -4.72 18.41
N GLU A 300 -21.23 -5.38 17.32
CA GLU A 300 -19.93 -6.01 17.15
C GLU A 300 -18.95 -5.09 16.41
N ASP A 301 -17.66 -5.20 16.75
CA ASP A 301 -16.59 -4.38 16.20
C ASP A 301 -15.91 -5.09 15.03
N TYR A 302 -15.91 -4.44 13.86
CA TYR A 302 -15.23 -4.91 12.66
C TYR A 302 -14.22 -3.87 12.21
N LEU A 303 -13.03 -4.33 11.82
CA LEU A 303 -12.02 -3.45 11.23
C LEU A 303 -12.27 -3.37 9.72
N LEU A 304 -12.78 -2.24 9.24
CA LEU A 304 -13.27 -2.05 7.87
C LEU A 304 -12.60 -0.83 7.23
N PRO A 305 -12.58 -0.73 5.88
CA PRO A 305 -11.98 0.41 5.19
C PRO A 305 -12.61 1.73 5.65
N SER A 306 -11.80 2.72 6.03
CA SER A 306 -12.24 4.08 6.35
C SER A 306 -11.96 5.03 5.19
N ASN A 307 -10.81 4.88 4.53
CA ASN A 307 -10.42 5.63 3.34
C ASN A 307 -9.63 4.76 2.36
N SER A 308 -9.67 5.12 1.07
CA SER A 308 -8.79 4.58 0.03
C SER A 308 -8.31 5.68 -0.91
N ASP A 309 -7.03 5.66 -1.28
CA ASP A 309 -6.41 6.54 -2.30
C ASP A 309 -5.87 5.66 -3.42
N VAL A 310 -6.54 5.68 -4.58
CA VAL A 310 -6.14 4.90 -5.76
C VAL A 310 -5.58 5.85 -6.80
N ARG A 311 -4.37 5.54 -7.28
CA ARG A 311 -3.69 6.35 -8.29
C ARG A 311 -3.23 5.52 -9.47
N LEU A 312 -3.58 5.95 -10.66
CA LEU A 312 -3.13 5.33 -11.90
C LEU A 312 -2.37 6.34 -12.72
N THR A 313 -1.23 5.96 -13.30
CA THR A 313 -0.65 6.71 -14.40
C THR A 313 -0.98 6.03 -15.71
N PHE A 314 -1.35 6.79 -16.72
CA PHE A 314 -1.66 6.28 -18.04
C PHE A 314 -1.01 7.14 -19.11
N ARG A 315 -0.57 6.47 -20.18
CA ARG A 315 0.03 7.13 -21.33
C ARG A 315 -1.06 7.54 -22.31
N GLN A 316 -1.09 8.82 -22.67
CA GLN A 316 -1.95 9.33 -23.72
C GLN A 316 -1.09 10.13 -24.71
N ARG A 317 -0.84 9.54 -25.88
CA ARG A 317 0.11 10.07 -26.89
C ARG A 317 1.50 10.29 -26.27
N LYS A 318 1.99 11.53 -26.24
CA LYS A 318 3.30 11.90 -25.68
C LYS A 318 3.24 12.21 -24.18
N ASP A 319 2.05 12.44 -23.65
CA ASP A 319 1.86 12.86 -22.26
C ASP A 319 1.54 11.66 -21.36
N ILE A 320 1.92 11.80 -20.09
CA ILE A 320 1.53 10.86 -19.03
C ILE A 320 0.66 11.63 -18.06
N PHE A 321 -0.53 11.10 -17.81
CA PHE A 321 -1.48 11.64 -16.87
C PHE A 321 -1.57 10.74 -15.65
N GLU A 322 -1.88 11.33 -14.50
CA GLU A 322 -2.15 10.63 -13.26
C GLU A 322 -3.61 10.88 -12.88
N THR A 323 -4.41 9.82 -12.74
CA THR A 323 -5.71 9.92 -12.07
C THR A 323 -5.56 9.57 -10.60
N ARG A 324 -6.42 10.19 -9.78
CA ARG A 324 -6.52 9.92 -8.35
C ARG A 324 -7.98 9.82 -7.93
N ASN A 325 -8.33 8.70 -7.32
CA ASN A 325 -9.61 8.47 -6.66
C ASN A 325 -9.42 8.48 -5.16
N LEU A 326 -9.99 9.47 -4.49
CA LEU A 326 -10.11 9.49 -3.03
C LEU A 326 -11.48 8.95 -2.65
N ILE A 327 -11.51 7.85 -1.91
CA ILE A 327 -12.71 7.15 -1.50
C ILE A 327 -12.81 7.25 0.02
N ALA A 328 -13.89 7.84 0.52
CA ALA A 328 -14.23 7.82 1.94
C ALA A 328 -15.42 6.89 2.17
N PHE A 329 -15.26 5.93 3.07
CA PHE A 329 -16.29 4.96 3.43
C PHE A 329 -17.09 5.51 4.61
N LYS A 330 -18.41 5.66 4.43
CA LYS A 330 -19.31 6.32 5.39
C LYS A 330 -20.59 5.52 5.57
N ASP A 331 -21.20 5.68 6.74
CA ASP A 331 -22.51 5.13 7.08
C ASP A 331 -22.57 3.60 6.94
N TYR A 332 -21.60 2.88 7.49
CA TYR A 332 -21.68 1.42 7.62
C TYR A 332 -22.94 1.02 8.40
N LYS A 333 -23.76 0.14 7.82
CA LYS A 333 -25.01 -0.36 8.40
C LYS A 333 -25.21 -1.82 8.04
N LYS A 334 -26.05 -2.52 8.81
CA LYS A 334 -26.50 -3.88 8.48
C LYS A 334 -27.21 -3.91 7.12
N TYR A 335 -27.03 -4.98 6.36
CA TYR A 335 -27.81 -5.25 5.16
C TYR A 335 -29.31 -5.32 5.46
N GLY A 336 -30.14 -4.78 4.57
CA GLY A 336 -31.59 -4.62 4.77
C GLY A 336 -32.04 -3.23 5.25
N SER A 337 -31.11 -2.34 5.63
CA SER A 337 -31.43 -0.91 5.70
C SER A 337 -31.19 -0.26 4.34
N GLU A 338 -32.19 0.42 3.77
CA GLU A 338 -32.01 1.20 2.55
C GLU A 338 -30.88 2.23 2.74
N VAL A 339 -29.97 2.31 1.76
CA VAL A 339 -28.95 3.36 1.71
C VAL A 339 -29.59 4.61 1.16
N ILE A 340 -30.23 5.37 2.06
CA ILE A 340 -30.84 6.65 1.70
C ILE A 340 -29.72 7.69 1.66
N ILE A 341 -29.64 8.48 0.57
CA ILE A 341 -28.91 9.75 0.58
C ILE A 341 -29.70 10.69 1.50
N LEU A 342 -29.19 10.94 2.70
CA LEU A 342 -29.64 12.05 3.52
C LEU A 342 -28.74 13.23 3.13
N ASP A 343 -29.37 14.33 2.73
CA ASP A 343 -28.72 15.53 2.17
C ASP A 343 -27.74 16.20 3.14
#